data_AF-A0A2T2W1E0-F1
#
_entry.id   AF-A0A2T2W1E0-F1
#
_cell.length_a   1.000
_cell.length_b   1.000
_cell.length_c   1.000
_cell.angle_alpha   90.00
_cell.angle_beta   90.00
_cell.angle_gamma   90.00
#
_symmetry.space_group_name_H-M   'P 1'
#
loop_
_entity.id
_entity.type
_entity.pdbx_description
1 polymer ?
#
loop_
_entity_poly.entity_id
_entity_poly.type
_entity_poly.pdbx_seq_one_letter_code
_entity_poly.pdbx_strand_id
1 'polypeptide(L)' 'MSQERAVKVIERIKELGLTNKAVADAVGVGERSVYRWFSYEREPRLNFDQVAALCTVLNWTVQQLAEAYHPPKSE' A
#
# COMPACT_ATOMS: atom_id res chain seq x y z
N MET A 1 -3.99 10.43 -16.13
CA MET A 1 -3.88 8.95 -16.00
C MET A 1 -2.69 8.50 -15.11
N SER A 2 -2.24 9.29 -14.13
CA SER A 2 -1.04 8.98 -13.32
C SER A 2 -1.24 9.18 -11.81
N GLN A 3 -2.47 9.44 -11.34
CA GLN A 3 -2.77 9.71 -9.93
C GLN A 3 -3.62 8.63 -9.24
N GLU A 4 -4.11 7.60 -9.93
CA GLU A 4 -5.04 6.62 -9.32
C GLU A 4 -4.35 5.46 -8.57
N ARG A 5 -3.11 5.09 -8.92
CA ARG A 5 -2.48 3.85 -8.41
C ARG A 5 -2.24 3.82 -6.89
N ALA A 6 -1.80 4.91 -6.28
CA ALA A 6 -1.56 4.93 -4.83
C ALA A 6 -2.78 5.43 -4.01
N VAL A 7 -3.79 5.98 -4.69
CA VAL A 7 -5.01 6.49 -4.05
C VAL A 7 -5.76 5.37 -3.35
N LYS A 8 -5.84 4.17 -3.97
CA LYS A 8 -6.56 3.02 -3.38
C LYS A 8 -5.99 2.55 -2.05
N VAL A 9 -4.67 2.52 -1.88
CA VAL A 9 -4.04 2.10 -0.60
C VAL A 9 -4.33 3.14 0.49
N ILE A 10 -4.27 4.44 0.17
CA ILE A 10 -4.56 5.52 1.11
C ILE A 10 -6.04 5.52 1.51
N GLU A 11 -6.92 5.41 0.52
CA GLU A 11 -8.36 5.31 0.75
C GLU A 11 -8.65 4.15 1.69
N ARG A 12 -8.02 3.00 1.46
CA ARG A 12 -8.17 1.85 2.34
C ARG A 12 -7.68 2.12 3.77
N ILE A 13 -6.51 2.73 3.93
CA ILE A 13 -5.99 3.11 5.25
C ILE A 13 -6.97 4.04 5.97
N LYS A 14 -7.55 5.01 5.26
CA LYS A 14 -8.57 5.94 5.79
C LYS A 14 -9.88 5.25 6.14
N GLU A 15 -10.38 4.36 5.28
CA GLU A 15 -11.59 3.56 5.54
C GLU A 15 -11.46 2.71 6.81
N LEU A 16 -10.27 2.20 7.08
CA LEU A 16 -9.95 1.42 8.27
C LEU A 16 -9.67 2.31 9.50
N GLY A 17 -9.70 3.64 9.37
CA GLY A 17 -9.37 4.57 10.44
C GLY A 17 -7.91 4.49 10.90
N LEU A 18 -7.02 3.96 10.05
CA LEU A 18 -5.60 3.79 10.36
C LEU A 18 -4.83 5.06 10.03
N THR A 19 -3.69 5.24 10.71
CA THR A 19 -2.71 6.28 10.37
C THR A 19 -1.56 5.68 9.57
N ASN A 20 -0.90 6.49 8.75
CA ASN A 20 0.30 6.05 8.03
C ASN A 20 1.38 5.52 8.97
N LYS A 21 1.50 6.11 10.17
CA LYS A 21 2.39 5.63 11.23
C LYS A 21 2.01 4.24 11.72
N ALA A 22 0.72 3.99 12.02
CA ALA A 22 0.27 2.67 12.46
C ALA A 22 0.55 1.57 11.41
N VAL A 23 0.36 1.89 10.13
CA VAL A 23 0.71 0.98 9.03
C VAL A 23 2.22 0.76 8.96
N ALA A 24 3.00 1.82 9.10
CA ALA A 24 4.47 1.74 9.09
C ALA A 24 5.00 0.85 10.22
N ASP A 25 4.48 1.05 11.43
CA ASP A 25 4.85 0.29 12.63
C ASP A 25 4.48 -1.20 12.47
N ALA A 26 3.30 -1.50 11.92
CA ALA A 26 2.85 -2.88 11.71
C ALA A 26 3.63 -3.61 10.61
N VAL A 27 4.07 -2.89 9.56
CA VAL A 27 4.87 -3.45 8.46
C VAL A 27 6.37 -3.45 8.81
N GLY A 28 6.79 -2.73 9.86
CA GLY A 28 8.20 -2.61 10.22
C GLY A 28 9.01 -1.75 9.24
N VAL A 29 8.38 -0.71 8.68
CA VAL A 29 9.02 0.26 7.79
C VAL A 29 8.97 1.67 8.40
N GLY A 30 9.78 2.59 7.88
CA GLY A 30 9.68 3.99 8.29
C GLY A 30 8.39 4.63 7.75
N GLU A 31 7.79 5.55 8.51
CA GLU A 31 6.61 6.32 8.09
C GLU A 31 6.83 7.05 6.74
N ARG A 32 8.06 7.55 6.51
CA ARG A 32 8.47 8.13 5.22
C ARG A 32 8.40 7.14 4.06
N SER A 33 8.57 5.84 4.31
CA SER A 33 8.42 4.80 3.28
C SER A 33 6.97 4.67 2.87
N VAL A 34 6.04 4.66 3.83
CA VAL A 34 4.60 4.68 3.57
C VAL A 34 4.21 5.93 2.78
N TYR A 35 4.75 7.09 3.14
CA TYR A 35 4.56 8.32 2.35
C TYR A 35 5.08 8.21 0.91
N ARG A 36 6.23 7.56 0.71
CA ARG A 36 6.83 7.35 -0.62
C ARG A 36 6.04 6.37 -1.49
N TRP A 37 5.30 5.44 -0.88
CA TRP A 37 4.36 4.61 -1.65
C TRP A 37 3.31 5.46 -2.38
N PHE A 38 3.08 6.70 -1.91
CA PHE A 38 2.15 7.65 -2.50
C PHE A 38 2.75 8.50 -3.63
N SER A 39 4.08 8.62 -3.70
CA SER A 39 4.72 9.63 -4.57
C SER A 39 5.23 9.10 -5.92
N TYR A 40 4.83 7.90 -6.33
CA TYR A 40 5.07 7.31 -7.67
C TYR A 40 6.53 7.06 -8.08
N GLU A 41 7.54 7.57 -7.35
CA GLU A 41 8.92 7.44 -7.81
C GLU A 41 9.47 6.01 -7.67
N ARG A 42 8.95 5.21 -6.74
CA ARG A 42 9.42 3.83 -6.52
C ARG A 42 8.32 2.90 -6.02
N GLU A 43 8.20 1.76 -6.69
CA GLU A 43 7.46 0.63 -6.17
C GLU A 43 8.00 0.21 -4.79
N PRO A 44 7.13 -0.09 -3.81
CA PRO A 44 7.55 -0.60 -2.52
C PRO A 44 8.40 -1.86 -2.71
N ARG A 45 9.66 -1.81 -2.26
CA ARG A 45 10.48 -3.02 -2.13
C ARG A 45 10.20 -3.65 -0.77
N LEU A 46 9.15 -4.45 -0.71
CA LEU A 46 8.76 -5.19 0.47
C LEU A 46 9.26 -6.64 0.37
N ASN A 47 9.74 -7.20 1.47
CA ASN A 47 9.95 -8.65 1.57
C ASN A 47 8.61 -9.37 1.81
N PHE A 48 8.61 -10.71 1.77
CA PHE A 48 7.38 -11.49 1.94
C PHE A 48 6.68 -11.26 3.28
N ASP A 49 7.45 -11.11 4.37
CA ASP A 49 6.89 -10.85 5.71
C ASP A 49 6.18 -9.48 5.77
N GLN A 50 6.78 -8.47 5.15
CA GLN A 50 6.22 -7.12 5.05
C GLN A 50 4.97 -7.08 4.18
N VAL A 51 4.94 -7.85 3.08
CA VAL A 51 3.75 -7.99 2.24
C VAL A 51 2.62 -8.67 3.04
N ALA A 52 2.92 -9.73 3.78
CA ALA A 52 1.93 -10.42 4.62
C ALA A 52 1.39 -9.51 5.73
N ALA A 53 2.27 -8.75 6.40
CA ALA A 53 1.89 -7.77 7.41
C ALA A 53 1.00 -6.67 6.82
N LEU A 54 1.36 -6.13 5.65
CA LEU A 54 0.57 -5.10 4.98
C LEU A 54 -0.81 -5.62 4.56
N CYS A 55 -0.88 -6.82 3.98
CA CYS A 55 -2.14 -7.49 3.64
C CYS A 55 -3.03 -7.67 4.88
N THR A 56 -2.45 -8.08 6.00
CA THR A 56 -3.16 -8.25 7.27
C THR A 56 -3.74 -6.93 7.79
N VAL A 57 -2.92 -5.87 7.79
CA VAL A 57 -3.31 -4.54 8.28
C VAL A 57 -4.39 -3.90 7.40
N LEU A 58 -4.27 -4.04 6.08
CA LEU A 58 -5.23 -3.48 5.12
C LEU A 58 -6.47 -4.36 4.94
N ASN A 59 -6.50 -5.54 5.56
CA ASN A 59 -7.49 -6.58 5.34
C ASN A 59 -7.70 -6.84 3.83
N TRP A 60 -6.59 -7.04 3.13
CA TRP A 60 -6.51 -7.28 1.69
C TRP A 60 -5.77 -8.58 1.41
N THR A 61 -6.09 -9.18 0.26
CA THR A 61 -5.29 -10.25 -0.34
C THR A 61 -4.09 -9.67 -1.10
N VAL A 62 -3.10 -10.50 -1.40
CA VAL A 62 -1.95 -10.08 -2.20
C VAL A 62 -2.37 -9.66 -3.61
N GLN A 63 -3.44 -10.24 -4.16
CA GLN A 63 -4.02 -9.90 -5.45
C GLN A 63 -4.61 -8.49 -5.44
N GLN A 64 -5.42 -8.16 -4.42
CA GLN A 64 -5.98 -6.81 -4.27
C GLN A 64 -4.89 -5.75 -4.08
N LEU A 65 -3.84 -6.10 -3.32
CA LEU A 65 -2.67 -5.24 -3.17
C LEU A 65 -1.96 -5.03 -4.52
N ALA A 66 -1.78 -6.10 -5.32
CA ALA A 66 -1.19 -6.01 -6.65
C ALA A 66 -2.04 -5.17 -7.61
N GLU A 67 -3.36 -5.33 -7.62
CA GLU A 67 -4.30 -4.55 -8.43
C GLU A 67 -4.32 -3.06 -8.06
N ALA A 68 -4.03 -2.73 -6.79
CA ALA A 68 -3.88 -1.34 -6.37
C ALA A 68 -2.66 -0.70 -7.06
N TYR A 69 -1.51 -1.37 -7.07
CA TYR A 69 -0.29 -0.84 -7.69
C TYR A 69 -0.26 -0.97 -9.22
N HIS A 70 -0.86 -2.04 -9.75
CA HIS A 70 -0.93 -2.39 -11.16
C HIS A 70 -2.40 -2.66 -11.52
N PRO A 71 -3.20 -1.62 -11.80
CA PRO A 71 -4.55 -1.85 -12.31
C PRO A 71 -4.45 -2.71 -13.57
N PRO A 72 -5.36 -3.68 -13.77
CA PRO A 72 -5.34 -4.52 -14.97
C PRO A 72 -5.30 -3.60 -16.19
N LYS A 73 -4.36 -3.86 -17.12
CA LYS A 73 -4.37 -3.17 -18.41
C LYS A 73 -5.73 -3.47 -19.03
N SER A 74 -6.57 -2.46 -19.15
CA SER A 74 -7.69 -2.50 -20.08
C SER A 74 -7.08 -2.67 -21.47
N GLU A 75 -7.19 -3.87 -22.04
CA GLU A 75 -7.04 -4.10 -23.48
C GLU A 75 -8.18 -3.43 -24.25
#